data_AF-A0A937CIQ3-F1
#
_entry.id   AF-A0A937CIQ3-F1
#
_cell.length_a   1.000
_cell.length_b   1.000
_cell.length_c   1.000
_cell.angle_alpha   90.00
_cell.angle_beta   90.00
_cell.angle_gamma   90.00
#
_symmetry.space_group_name_H-M   'P 1'
#
loop_
_entity.id
_entity.type
_entity.pdbx_description
1 polymer ?
#
loop_
_entity_poly.entity_id
_entity_poly.type
_entity_poly.pdbx_seq_one_letter_code
_entity_poly.pdbx_strand_id
1 'polypeptide(L)'
;MKERDIINVAISDTHCGSDRAVFPPSISLPPLMADDKERLLTYSFNQQKLYDHLLYCARTIKERFAGYKKVITHNGDAIEGIHHRTIQLSAPMVEDHVIIHQAVMDDFI
;
A
#
# COMPACT_ATOMS: atom_id res chain seq x y z
N MET A 1 -30.73 4.30 19.90
CA MET A 1 -29.25 4.34 19.86
C MET A 1 -28.87 4.59 18.41
N LYS A 2 -27.95 5.53 18.11
CA LYS A 2 -27.39 5.60 16.74
C LYS A 2 -26.40 4.45 16.62
N GLU A 3 -26.79 3.38 15.93
CA GLU A 3 -25.83 2.38 15.43
C GLU A 3 -24.76 3.15 14.66
N ARG A 4 -23.52 3.10 15.16
CA ARG A 4 -22.38 3.66 14.44
C ARG A 4 -21.88 2.52 13.56
N ASP A 5 -22.48 2.40 12.37
CA ASP A 5 -22.01 1.51 11.30
C ASP A 5 -20.74 2.10 10.68
N ILE A 6 -19.73 2.38 11.50
CA ILE A 6 -18.46 2.96 11.09
C ILE A 6 -17.34 2.11 11.70
N ILE A 7 -16.45 1.61 10.84
CA ILE A 7 -15.21 0.97 11.26
C ILE A 7 -14.00 1.82 10.83
N ASN A 8 -12.95 1.79 11.65
CA ASN A 8 -11.66 2.35 11.27
C ASN A 8 -10.75 1.20 10.80
N VAL A 9 -10.20 1.35 9.61
CA VAL A 9 -9.25 0.40 9.00
C VAL A 9 -7.90 1.10 8.95
N ALA A 10 -6.97 0.67 9.79
CA ALA A 10 -5.60 1.15 9.77
C ALA A 10 -4.75 0.28 8.84
N ILE A 11 -4.17 0.88 7.82
CA ILE A 11 -3.25 0.22 6.87
C ILE A 11 -1.85 0.76 7.13
N SER A 12 -0.94 -0.08 7.61
CA SER A 12 0.44 0.30 7.93
C SER A 12 1.47 -0.29 6.97
N ASP A 13 2.72 0.15 7.09
CA ASP A 13 3.89 -0.40 6.38
C ASP A 13 3.83 -0.34 4.85
N THR A 14 3.09 0.65 4.33
CA THR A 14 3.02 1.03 2.90
C THR A 14 4.12 2.03 2.53
N HIS A 15 5.32 1.89 3.10
CA HIS A 15 6.43 2.84 2.91
C HIS A 15 7.08 2.75 1.52
N CYS A 16 7.96 3.69 1.14
CA CYS A 16 8.57 3.74 -0.20
C CYS A 16 9.07 2.38 -0.66
N GLY A 17 8.75 2.00 -1.90
CA GLY A 17 8.82 0.66 -2.49
C GLY A 17 10.18 -0.08 -2.48
N SER A 18 10.91 -0.08 -1.37
CA SER A 18 12.09 -0.90 -1.11
C SER A 18 11.74 -2.38 -1.03
N ASP A 19 12.73 -3.22 -0.73
CA ASP A 19 12.54 -4.65 -0.47
C ASP A 19 11.70 -4.95 0.79
N ARG A 20 11.38 -3.93 1.59
CA ARG A 20 10.61 -4.06 2.83
C ARG A 20 9.19 -3.54 2.75
N ALA A 21 8.87 -2.75 1.73
CA ALA A 21 7.56 -2.14 1.57
C ALA A 21 6.49 -3.15 1.15
N VAL A 22 5.25 -2.90 1.60
CA VAL A 22 4.05 -3.62 1.14
C VAL A 22 3.38 -2.81 0.03
N PHE A 23 3.40 -3.31 -1.20
CA PHE A 23 2.67 -2.75 -2.34
C PHE A 23 1.96 -3.91 -3.12
N PRO A 24 1.27 -3.71 -4.27
CA PRO A 24 0.77 -4.78 -5.17
C PRO A 24 1.78 -5.49 -6.13
N PRO A 25 1.72 -6.84 -6.35
CA PRO A 25 2.76 -7.69 -6.94
C PRO A 25 3.48 -7.19 -8.19
N SER A 26 2.75 -6.41 -8.98
CA SER A 26 3.27 -5.58 -10.03
C SER A 26 2.58 -4.22 -9.95
N ILE A 27 3.35 -3.15 -9.91
CA ILE A 27 2.82 -1.80 -10.08
C ILE A 27 3.68 -1.06 -11.10
N SER A 28 3.01 -0.40 -12.05
CA SER A 28 3.67 0.45 -13.02
C SER A 28 3.71 1.86 -12.46
N LEU A 29 4.92 2.41 -12.33
CA LEU A 29 5.13 3.78 -11.89
C LEU A 29 5.55 4.67 -13.07
N PRO A 30 5.19 5.97 -13.03
CA PRO A 30 5.65 6.92 -14.01
C PRO A 30 7.18 6.92 -14.16
N PRO A 31 7.69 7.21 -15.37
CA PRO A 31 9.12 7.35 -15.58
C PRO A 31 9.71 8.53 -14.78
N LEU A 32 11.00 8.46 -14.43
CA LEU A 32 11.69 9.57 -13.74
C LEU A 32 12.11 10.68 -14.71
N MET A 33 12.35 10.33 -15.98
CA MET A 33 12.70 11.25 -17.05
C MET A 33 11.67 11.13 -18.18
N ALA A 34 11.44 12.21 -18.94
CA ALA A 34 10.40 12.25 -19.96
C ALA A 34 10.53 11.16 -21.05
N ASP A 35 11.75 10.67 -21.31
CA ASP A 35 12.05 9.66 -22.34
C ASP A 35 12.21 8.23 -21.76
N ASP A 36 12.06 8.05 -20.45
CA ASP A 36 12.15 6.73 -19.83
C ASP A 36 10.85 5.94 -20.00
N LYS A 37 10.96 4.61 -19.96
CA LYS A 37 9.79 3.73 -19.85
C LYS A 37 9.22 3.78 -18.43
N GLU A 38 7.96 3.38 -18.30
CA GLU A 38 7.36 3.13 -16.99
C GLU A 38 8.26 2.19 -16.17
N ARG A 39 8.38 2.48 -14.87
CA ARG A 39 9.17 1.69 -13.95
C ARG A 39 8.27 0.61 -13.36
N LEU A 40 8.55 -0.63 -13.74
CA LEU A 40 7.88 -1.78 -13.14
C LEU A 40 8.55 -2.12 -11.82
N LEU A 41 7.81 -1.99 -10.71
CA LEU A 41 8.25 -2.54 -9.44
C LEU A 41 7.73 -3.96 -9.27
N THR A 42 8.61 -4.86 -8.82
CA THR A 42 8.31 -6.27 -8.57
C THR A 42 8.78 -6.69 -7.19
N TYR A 43 8.09 -7.64 -6.56
CA TYR A 43 8.42 -8.10 -5.21
C TYR A 43 9.41 -9.23 -5.09
N SER A 44 10.05 -9.24 -3.92
CA SER A 44 10.59 -10.45 -3.32
C SER A 44 9.48 -11.40 -2.84
N PHE A 45 9.81 -12.68 -2.68
CA PHE A 45 8.87 -13.69 -2.16
C PHE A 45 8.28 -13.33 -0.77
N ASN A 46 9.02 -12.62 0.07
CA ASN A 46 8.53 -12.20 1.38
C ASN A 46 7.48 -11.09 1.27
N GLN A 47 7.68 -10.12 0.38
CA GLN A 47 6.70 -9.06 0.12
C GLN A 47 5.42 -9.63 -0.49
N GLN A 48 5.53 -10.64 -1.37
CA GLN A 48 4.36 -11.35 -1.87
C GLN A 48 3.53 -11.96 -0.73
N LYS A 49 4.17 -12.66 0.23
CA LYS A 49 3.46 -13.21 1.39
C LYS A 49 2.77 -12.16 2.25
N LEU A 50 3.44 -11.01 2.47
CA LEU A 50 2.87 -9.91 3.23
C LEU A 50 1.65 -9.32 2.52
N TYR A 51 1.74 -9.14 1.20
CA TYR A 51 0.63 -8.64 0.41
C TYR A 51 -0.53 -9.65 0.32
N ASP A 52 -0.26 -10.95 0.17
CA ASP A 52 -1.30 -11.97 0.21
C ASP A 52 -2.05 -11.97 1.56
N HIS A 53 -1.32 -11.71 2.66
CA HIS A 53 -1.93 -11.54 3.97
C HIS A 53 -2.76 -10.25 4.08
N LEU A 54 -2.29 -9.15 3.50
CA LEU A 54 -3.05 -7.90 3.37
C LEU A 54 -4.37 -8.15 2.63
N LEU A 55 -4.34 -8.86 1.49
CA LEU A 55 -5.54 -9.23 0.72
C LEU A 55 -6.49 -10.15 1.51
N TYR A 56 -5.96 -11.02 2.36
CA TYR A 56 -6.77 -11.79 3.30
C TYR A 56 -7.51 -10.88 4.30
N CYS A 57 -6.81 -9.89 4.88
CA CYS A 57 -7.42 -8.90 5.78
C CYS A 57 -8.48 -8.06 5.05
N ALA A 58 -8.18 -7.61 3.83
CA ALA A 58 -9.09 -6.82 3.00
C ALA A 58 -10.39 -7.60 2.70
N ARG A 59 -10.29 -8.86 2.27
CA ARG A 59 -11.45 -9.75 2.09
C ARG A 59 -12.25 -9.92 3.37
N THR A 60 -11.58 -10.19 4.48
CA THR A 60 -12.22 -10.34 5.79
C THR A 60 -13.01 -9.10 6.17
N ILE A 61 -12.47 -7.90 5.91
CA ILE A 61 -13.15 -6.63 6.19
C ILE A 61 -14.35 -6.45 5.29
N LYS A 62 -14.20 -6.70 3.98
CA LYS A 62 -15.29 -6.61 2.99
C LYS A 62 -16.45 -7.53 3.36
N GLU A 63 -16.17 -8.77 3.73
CA GLU A 63 -17.19 -9.77 4.09
C GLU A 63 -17.88 -9.44 5.42
N ARG A 64 -17.12 -9.14 6.47
CA ARG A 64 -17.67 -8.94 7.82
C ARG A 64 -18.32 -7.57 8.01
N PHE A 65 -17.93 -6.58 7.23
CA PHE A 65 -18.34 -5.19 7.38
C PHE A 65 -18.86 -4.58 6.07
N ALA A 66 -19.49 -5.40 5.22
CA ALA A 66 -20.06 -4.97 3.93
C ALA A 66 -20.97 -3.74 4.04
N GLY A 67 -21.80 -3.68 5.08
CA GLY A 67 -22.75 -2.57 5.33
C GLY A 67 -22.18 -1.38 6.13
N TYR A 68 -20.94 -1.46 6.60
CA TYR A 68 -20.35 -0.42 7.44
C TYR A 68 -19.61 0.60 6.59
N LYS A 69 -19.73 1.87 6.96
CA LYS A 69 -18.87 2.96 6.48
C LYS A 69 -17.44 2.69 6.97
N LYS A 70 -16.48 2.88 6.10
CA LYS A 70 -15.07 2.60 6.37
C LYS A 70 -14.33 3.93 6.40
N VAL A 71 -13.63 4.18 7.50
CA VAL A 71 -12.62 5.23 7.57
C VAL A 71 -11.28 4.52 7.39
N ILE A 72 -10.62 4.75 6.27
CA ILE A 72 -9.32 4.15 5.99
C ILE A 72 -8.24 5.15 6.41
N THR A 73 -7.37 4.71 7.32
CA THR A 73 -6.24 5.49 7.81
C THR A 73 -4.97 4.80 7.34
N HIS A 74 -4.18 5.47 6.49
CA HIS A 74 -2.83 5.00 6.18
C HIS A 74 -1.89 5.45 7.31
N ASN A 75 -1.28 4.49 7.98
CA ASN A 75 -0.31 4.69 9.05
C ASN A 75 1.05 4.14 8.61
N GLY A 76 1.72 4.89 7.74
CA GLY A 76 3.03 4.53 7.22
C GLY A 76 3.79 5.77 6.82
N ASP A 77 5.11 5.66 6.88
CA ASP A 77 6.02 6.67 6.38
C ASP A 77 5.90 6.69 4.85
N ALA A 78 5.21 7.70 4.30
CA ALA A 78 5.17 7.90 2.84
C ALA A 78 6.60 7.97 2.29
N ILE A 79 7.50 8.63 3.04
CA ILE A 79 8.94 8.71 2.78
C ILE A 79 9.64 7.71 3.70
N GLU A 80 10.38 6.73 3.16
CA GLU A 80 11.05 5.67 3.89
C GLU A 80 11.95 6.27 4.98
N GLY A 81 11.46 6.21 6.21
CA GLY A 81 12.23 6.60 7.37
C GLY A 81 13.39 5.64 7.51
N ILE A 82 14.62 6.14 7.40
CA ILE A 82 15.85 5.98 8.23
C ILE A 82 16.01 4.71 9.12
N HIS A 83 14.96 4.01 9.53
CA HIS A 83 14.96 2.84 10.42
C HIS A 83 15.16 1.49 9.72
N HIS A 84 14.85 1.35 8.43
CA HIS A 84 15.05 0.07 7.70
C HIS A 84 16.51 -0.20 7.29
N ARG A 85 17.43 0.76 7.52
CA ARG A 85 18.85 0.68 7.09
C ARG A 85 19.02 0.27 5.62
N THR A 86 18.05 0.58 4.77
CA THR A 86 18.11 0.37 3.34
C THR A 86 18.38 1.69 2.63
N ILE A 87 19.21 1.63 1.59
CA ILE A 87 19.48 2.75 0.68
C ILE A 87 18.65 2.64 -0.61
N GLN A 88 17.87 1.56 -0.76
CA GLN A 88 17.15 1.25 -1.98
C GLN A 88 15.73 1.83 -1.93
N LEU A 89 15.57 3.03 -2.48
CA LEU A 89 14.28 3.62 -2.77
C LEU A 89 13.88 3.23 -4.20
N SER A 90 12.89 2.35 -4.37
CA SER A 90 12.38 2.04 -5.72
C SER A 90 11.29 3.00 -6.19
N ALA A 91 10.67 3.73 -5.25
CA ALA A 91 9.70 4.79 -5.48
C ALA A 91 10.24 6.08 -4.82
N PRO A 92 11.03 6.91 -5.52
CA PRO A 92 11.64 8.10 -4.94
C PRO A 92 10.73 9.34 -5.00
N MET A 93 9.66 9.30 -5.81
CA MET A 93 8.76 10.43 -6.03
C MET A 93 7.54 10.32 -5.10
N VAL A 94 7.05 11.44 -4.58
CA VAL A 94 5.84 11.48 -3.73
C VAL A 94 4.62 10.93 -4.48
N GLU A 95 4.54 11.20 -5.78
CA GLU A 95 3.47 10.74 -6.65
C GLU A 95 3.43 9.21 -6.76
N ASP A 96 4.59 8.55 -6.77
CA ASP A 96 4.66 7.09 -6.77
C ASP A 96 4.03 6.49 -5.51
N HIS A 97 4.23 7.17 -4.38
CA HIS A 97 3.69 6.73 -3.09
C HIS A 97 2.17 6.84 -3.10
N VAL A 98 1.64 7.94 -3.65
CA VAL A 98 0.18 8.10 -3.81
C VAL A 98 -0.39 6.95 -4.65
N ILE A 99 0.27 6.57 -5.75
CA ILE A 99 -0.17 5.47 -6.62
C ILE A 99 -0.18 4.14 -5.86
N ILE A 100 0.88 3.85 -5.10
CA ILE A 100 0.98 2.65 -4.26
C ILE A 100 -0.12 2.61 -3.20
N HIS A 101 -0.30 3.71 -2.46
CA HIS A 101 -1.30 3.82 -1.40
C HIS A 101 -2.72 3.71 -1.96
N GLN A 102 -2.99 4.29 -3.13
CA GLN A 102 -4.29 4.19 -3.80
C GLN A 102 -4.59 2.74 -4.19
N ALA A 103 -3.64 2.05 -4.81
CA ALA A 103 -3.83 0.66 -5.21
C ALA A 103 -4.10 -0.25 -4.00
N VAL A 104 -3.38 -0.02 -2.89
CA VAL A 104 -3.64 -0.73 -1.62
C VAL A 104 -5.01 -0.37 -1.05
N MET A 105 -5.43 0.90 -1.10
CA MET A 105 -6.73 1.33 -0.59
C MET A 105 -7.89 0.68 -1.36
N ASP A 106 -7.77 0.55 -2.67
CA ASP A 106 -8.79 -0.05 -3.55
C ASP A 106 -9.10 -1.50 -3.15
N ASP A 107 -8.14 -2.21 -2.54
CA ASP A 107 -8.36 -3.56 -2.01
C ASP A 107 -9.32 -3.57 -0.82
N PHE A 108 -9.43 -2.48 -0.04
CA PHE A 108 -10.24 -2.38 1.19
C PHE A 108 -11.61 -1.71 1.00
N ILE A 109 -11.80 -0.96 -0.08
CA ILE A 109 -13.08 -0.33 -0.46
C ILE A 109 -14.01 -1.38 -1.05
#